data_AF-A0AAD1S0D7-F1
#
_entry.id   AF-A0AAD1S0D7-F1
#
_cell.length_a   1.000
_cell.length_b   1.000
_cell.length_c   1.000
_cell.angle_alpha   90.00
_cell.angle_beta   90.00
_cell.angle_gamma   90.00
#
_symmetry.space_group_name_H-M   'P 1'
#
loop_
_entity.id
_entity.type
_entity.pdbx_description
1 polymer ?
#
loop_
_entity_poly.entity_id
_entity_poly.type
_entity_poly.pdbx_seq_one_letter_code
_entity_poly.pdbx_strand_id
1 'polypeptide(L)'
;MLQWLSWAQYVLLLLVVVIIGLFLAYCAYVHYQHLKYDHIPGPPRDSFLLGHVPSLNKAGANYKVIHDLFLQWAEEYGSIFRINALHRVMIYSTSPESIKVY
;
A
#
# COMPACT_ATOMS: atom_id res chain seq x y z
N MET A 1 -46.76 -8.20 0.82
CA MET A 1 -45.91 -7.16 0.20
C MET A 1 -44.98 -6.51 1.22
N LEU A 2 -45.47 -6.00 2.36
CA LEU A 2 -44.66 -5.40 3.43
C LEU A 2 -43.54 -6.31 3.98
N GLN A 3 -43.82 -7.59 4.21
CA GLN A 3 -42.83 -8.53 4.78
C GLN A 3 -41.64 -8.77 3.84
N TRP A 4 -41.84 -8.84 2.53
CA TRP A 4 -40.76 -9.02 1.55
C TRP A 4 -39.82 -7.81 1.52
N LEU A 5 -40.38 -6.60 1.67
CA LEU A 5 -39.61 -5.37 1.78
C LEU A 5 -38.74 -5.35 3.05
N SER A 6 -39.26 -5.85 4.18
CA SER A 6 -38.46 -5.96 5.41
C SER A 6 -37.32 -6.97 5.31
N TRP A 7 -37.53 -8.14 4.70
CA TRP A 7 -36.45 -9.12 4.49
C TRP A 7 -35.33 -8.56 3.61
N ALA A 8 -35.68 -7.86 2.53
CA ALA A 8 -34.70 -7.22 1.66
C ALA A 8 -33.85 -6.17 2.40
N GLN A 9 -34.47 -5.39 3.30
CA GLN A 9 -33.75 -4.44 4.15
C GLN A 9 -32.78 -5.13 5.11
N TYR A 10 -33.19 -6.22 5.77
CA TYR A 10 -32.30 -6.98 6.65
C TYR A 10 -31.12 -7.60 5.89
N VAL A 11 -31.35 -8.16 4.69
CA VAL A 11 -30.29 -8.69 3.85
C VAL A 11 -29.32 -7.60 3.42
N LEU A 12 -29.82 -6.43 2.99
CA LEU A 12 -28.98 -5.30 2.62
C LEU A 12 -28.12 -4.82 3.81
N LEU A 13 -28.72 -4.69 4.99
CA LEU A 13 -27.99 -4.32 6.21
C LEU A 13 -26.90 -5.34 6.55
N LEU A 14 -27.21 -6.63 6.47
CA LEU A 14 -26.23 -7.70 6.69
C LEU A 14 -25.07 -7.61 5.70
N LEU A 15 -25.35 -7.39 4.42
CA LEU A 15 -24.32 -7.22 3.38
C LEU A 15 -23.42 -6.02 3.67
N VAL A 16 -24.00 -4.88 4.07
CA VAL A 16 -23.22 -3.68 4.44
C VAL A 16 -22.32 -3.97 5.64
N VAL A 17 -22.84 -4.65 6.67
CA VAL A 17 -22.04 -5.03 7.85
C VAL A 17 -20.89 -5.95 7.46
N VAL A 18 -21.13 -6.95 6.61
CA VAL A 18 -20.08 -7.87 6.12
C VAL A 18 -19.03 -7.10 5.31
N ILE A 19 -19.43 -6.19 4.42
CA ILE A 19 -18.49 -5.38 3.62
C ILE A 19 -17.63 -4.50 4.53
N ILE A 20 -18.23 -3.83 5.51
CA ILE A 20 -17.48 -3.02 6.49
C ILE A 20 -16.52 -3.90 7.28
N GLY A 21 -16.98 -5.07 7.74
CA GLY A 21 -16.14 -6.03 8.47
C GLY A 21 -14.93 -6.49 7.65
N LEU A 22 -15.14 -6.86 6.38
CA LEU A 22 -14.08 -7.25 5.46
C LEU A 22 -13.10 -6.08 5.19
N PHE A 23 -13.62 -4.87 5.03
CA PHE A 23 -12.80 -3.68 4.83
C PHE A 23 -11.93 -3.38 6.06
N LEU A 24 -12.49 -3.47 7.27
CA LEU A 24 -11.73 -3.29 8.51
C LEU A 24 -10.67 -4.37 8.71
N ALA A 25 -11.00 -5.63 8.42
CA ALA A 25 -10.04 -6.73 8.46
C ALA A 25 -8.89 -6.50 7.45
N TYR A 26 -9.21 -6.01 6.25
CA TYR A 26 -8.20 -5.64 5.27
C TYR A 26 -7.33 -4.47 5.72
N CYS A 27 -7.92 -3.42 6.31
CA CYS A 27 -7.17 -2.30 6.91
C CYS A 27 -6.22 -2.79 8.03
N ALA A 28 -6.68 -3.69 8.89
CA ALA A 28 -5.84 -4.30 9.92
C ALA A 28 -4.67 -5.08 9.30
N TYR A 29 -4.93 -5.82 8.21
CA TYR A 29 -3.88 -6.52 7.48
C TYR A 29 -2.86 -5.57 6.83
N VAL A 30 -3.31 -4.47 6.22
CA VAL A 30 -2.42 -3.40 5.71
C VAL A 30 -1.58 -2.82 6.84
N HIS A 31 -2.17 -2.52 7.99
CA HIS A 31 -1.45 -1.99 9.15
C HIS A 31 -0.40 -2.99 9.68
N TYR A 32 -0.75 -4.28 9.76
CA TYR A 32 0.21 -5.33 10.12
C TYR A 32 1.41 -5.37 9.16
N GLN A 33 1.16 -5.29 7.85
CA GLN A 33 2.22 -5.26 6.84
C GLN A 33 3.10 -4.02 7.01
N HIS A 34 2.55 -2.85 7.35
CA HIS A 34 3.33 -1.66 7.63
C HIS A 34 4.26 -1.87 8.83
N LEU A 35 3.71 -2.31 9.96
CA LEU A 35 4.50 -2.55 11.18
C LEU A 35 5.61 -3.58 10.95
N LYS A 36 5.33 -4.66 10.21
CA LYS A 36 6.30 -5.72 9.93
C LYS A 36 7.57 -5.20 9.25
N TYR A 37 7.45 -4.26 8.33
CA TYR A 37 8.57 -3.71 7.56
C TYR A 37 8.98 -2.31 7.99
N ASP A 38 8.40 -1.78 9.09
CA ASP A 38 8.62 -0.40 9.50
C ASP A 38 10.05 -0.12 10.02
N HIS A 39 10.84 -1.17 10.23
CA HIS A 39 12.26 -1.11 10.58
C HIS A 39 13.19 -0.84 9.38
N ILE A 40 12.75 -1.10 8.14
CA ILE A 40 13.54 -0.86 6.93
C ILE A 40 13.39 0.61 6.52
N PRO A 41 14.47 1.38 6.29
CA PRO A 41 14.36 2.79 5.94
C PRO A 41 13.58 3.00 4.64
N GLY A 42 13.03 4.20 4.45
CA GLY A 42 12.32 4.57 3.22
C GLY A 42 11.47 5.82 3.38
N PRO A 43 10.93 6.33 2.26
CA PRO A 43 10.11 7.53 2.27
C PRO A 43 8.90 7.40 3.20
N PRO A 44 8.43 8.52 3.79
CA PRO A 44 7.16 8.55 4.48
C PRO A 44 6.03 8.24 3.50
N ARG A 45 5.06 7.43 3.95
CA ARG A 45 3.89 7.07 3.15
C ARG A 45 3.01 8.29 2.91
N ASP A 46 2.56 8.49 1.66
CA ASP A 46 1.62 9.57 1.32
C ASP A 46 0.23 9.35 1.93
N SER A 47 -0.13 8.07 2.11
CA SER A 47 -1.45 7.68 2.64
C SER A 47 -1.40 6.31 3.31
N PHE A 48 -2.38 6.05 4.18
CA PHE A 48 -2.50 4.76 4.86
C PHE A 48 -2.75 3.59 3.88
N LEU A 49 -3.73 3.69 2.98
CA LEU A 49 -4.04 2.60 2.05
C LEU A 49 -3.16 2.64 0.79
N LEU A 50 -2.99 3.78 0.14
CA LEU A 50 -2.31 3.83 -1.15
C LEU A 50 -0.77 3.84 -1.02
N GLY A 51 -0.23 3.95 0.19
CA GLY A 51 1.21 4.02 0.41
C GLY A 51 1.83 5.17 -0.39
N HIS A 52 2.73 4.86 -1.32
CA HIS A 52 3.44 5.83 -2.17
C HIS A 52 2.88 5.96 -3.60
N VAL A 53 1.75 5.30 -3.92
CA VAL A 53 1.14 5.40 -5.25
C VAL A 53 0.92 6.85 -5.71
N PRO A 54 0.46 7.80 -4.85
CA PRO A 54 0.34 9.20 -5.25
C PRO A 54 1.66 9.83 -5.68
N SER A 55 2.75 9.63 -4.94
CA SER A 55 4.09 10.12 -5.31
C SER A 55 4.62 9.48 -6.59
N LEU A 56 4.41 8.17 -6.79
CA LEU A 56 4.79 7.48 -8.02
C LEU A 56 4.01 8.00 -9.25
N ASN A 57 2.70 8.22 -9.09
CA ASN A 57 1.88 8.79 -10.17
C ASN A 57 2.31 10.22 -10.51
N LYS A 58 2.63 11.04 -9.51
CA LYS A 58 3.17 12.40 -9.73
C LYS A 58 4.52 12.38 -10.43
N ALA A 59 5.40 11.43 -10.12
CA ALA A 59 6.66 11.27 -10.81
C ALA A 59 6.43 10.93 -12.29
N GLY A 60 5.61 9.92 -12.58
CA GLY A 60 5.31 9.51 -13.96
C GLY A 60 4.55 10.55 -14.78
N ALA A 61 3.64 11.32 -14.18
CA ALA A 61 2.85 12.33 -14.89
C ALA A 61 3.66 13.56 -15.34
N ASN A 62 4.78 13.85 -14.68
CA ASN A 62 5.64 15.01 -15.01
C ASN A 62 6.68 14.71 -16.11
N TYR A 63 6.50 13.64 -16.90
CA TYR A 63 7.53 13.10 -17.82
C TYR A 63 8.87 12.80 -17.15
N LYS A 64 8.92 12.74 -15.81
CA LYS A 64 10.08 12.29 -15.07
C LYS A 64 10.05 10.77 -15.06
N VAL A 65 11.20 10.18 -15.34
CA VAL A 65 11.35 8.74 -15.25
C VAL A 65 11.13 8.38 -13.77
N ILE A 66 10.24 7.44 -13.45
CA ILE A 66 10.00 7.01 -12.06
C ILE A 66 11.33 6.61 -11.37
N HIS A 67 12.31 6.15 -12.15
CA HIS A 67 13.66 5.87 -11.70
C HIS A 67 14.41 7.08 -11.12
N ASP A 68 14.12 8.32 -11.53
CA ASP A 68 14.72 9.51 -10.92
C ASP A 68 14.26 9.68 -9.46
N LEU A 69 12.98 9.38 -9.20
CA LEU A 69 12.44 9.35 -7.83
C LEU A 69 13.09 8.22 -7.01
N PHE A 70 13.31 7.06 -7.62
CA PHE A 70 14.01 5.96 -6.95
C PHE A 70 15.47 6.29 -6.67
N LEU A 71 16.15 7.01 -7.56
CA LEU A 71 17.50 7.52 -7.33
C LEU A 71 17.51 8.50 -6.16
N GLN A 72 16.60 9.47 -6.14
CA GLN A 72 16.47 10.41 -5.03
C GLN A 72 16.23 9.68 -3.69
N TRP A 73 15.33 8.70 -3.66
CA TRP A 73 15.11 7.92 -2.44
C TRP A 73 16.31 7.04 -2.05
N ALA A 74 17.07 6.54 -3.02
CA ALA A 74 18.30 5.81 -2.72
C ALA A 74 19.39 6.71 -2.12
N GLU A 75 19.49 7.95 -2.60
CA GLU A 75 20.40 8.97 -2.05
C GLU A 75 20.00 9.40 -0.62
N GLU A 76 18.71 9.49 -0.34
CA GLU A 76 18.18 9.95 0.96
C GLU A 76 18.11 8.84 2.02
N TYR A 77 17.62 7.65 1.65
CA TYR A 77 17.32 6.54 2.57
C TYR A 77 18.33 5.40 2.50
N GLY A 78 19.29 5.47 1.57
CA GLY A 78 20.31 4.45 1.34
C GLY A 78 19.97 3.45 0.24
N SER A 79 20.91 2.55 -0.04
CA SER A 79 20.84 1.58 -1.15
C SER A 79 19.79 0.47 -0.97
N ILE A 80 19.12 0.42 0.18
CA ILE A 80 18.01 -0.48 0.48
C ILE A 80 16.92 0.36 1.13
N PHE A 81 15.75 0.43 0.50
CA PHE A 81 14.61 1.15 1.07
C PHE A 81 13.27 0.49 0.74
N ARG A 82 12.25 0.76 1.56
CA ARG A 82 10.90 0.21 1.36
C ARG A 82 10.01 1.13 0.51
N ILE A 83 9.15 0.52 -0.28
CA ILE A 83 8.06 1.18 -1.01
C ILE A 83 6.75 0.41 -0.75
N ASN A 84 5.77 1.11 -0.19
CA ASN A 84 4.45 0.57 0.12
C ASN A 84 3.41 0.94 -0.94
N ALA A 85 2.50 -0.01 -1.24
CA ALA A 85 1.28 0.21 -2.00
C ALA A 85 0.23 -0.80 -1.53
N LEU A 86 -0.90 -0.34 -0.94
CA LEU A 86 -1.88 -1.23 -0.32
C LEU A 86 -1.22 -2.13 0.74
N HIS A 87 -1.54 -3.41 0.77
CA HIS A 87 -0.90 -4.41 1.64
C HIS A 87 0.49 -4.85 1.17
N ARG A 88 0.98 -4.34 0.02
CA ARG A 88 2.25 -4.74 -0.56
C ARG A 88 3.36 -3.82 -0.08
N VAL A 89 4.45 -4.43 0.37
CA VAL A 89 5.70 -3.76 0.68
C VAL A 89 6.75 -4.34 -0.26
N MET A 90 7.34 -3.47 -1.07
CA MET A 90 8.44 -3.79 -1.98
C MET A 90 9.72 -3.27 -1.34
N ILE A 91 10.75 -4.11 -1.30
CA ILE A 91 12.09 -3.69 -0.88
C ILE A 91 12.88 -3.41 -2.14
N TYR A 92 13.23 -2.15 -2.34
CA TYR A 92 14.07 -1.72 -3.44
C TYR A 92 15.52 -1.83 -3.01
N SER A 93 16.37 -2.43 -3.85
CA SER A 93 17.81 -2.42 -3.62
C SER A 93 18.57 -2.04 -4.87
N THR A 94 19.52 -1.13 -4.69
CA THR A 94 20.50 -0.72 -5.72
C THR A 94 21.89 -1.28 -5.45
N SER A 95 22.08 -1.98 -4.32
CA SER A 95 23.37 -2.58 -3.98
C SER A 95 23.60 -3.87 -4.77
N PRO A 96 24.76 -4.03 -5.44
CA PRO A 96 25.13 -5.29 -6.09
C PRO A 96 25.16 -6.48 -5.11
N GLU A 97 25.50 -6.25 -3.85
CA GLU A 97 25.61 -7.27 -2.80
C GLU A 97 24.25 -7.92 -2.47
N SER A 98 23.16 -7.20 -2.74
CA SER A 98 21.79 -7.69 -2.53
C SER A 98 21.33 -8.65 -3.64
N ILE A 99 22.08 -8.77 -4.73
CA ILE A 99 21.73 -9.58 -5.89
C ILE A 99 22.57 -10.86 -5.85
N LYS A 100 21.90 -12.01 -5.86
CA LYS A 100 22.59 -13.29 -6.00
C LYS A 100 23.18 -13.38 -7.41
N VAL A 101 24.50 -13.54 -7.50
CA VAL A 101 25.18 -13.86 -8.77
C VAL A 101 24.91 -15.33 -9.08
N TYR A 102 24.30 -15.60 -10.23
CA TYR A 102 24.06 -16.95 -10.74
C TYR A 102 25.24 -17.43 -11.57
#